data_AF-A0A1B9DHN0-F1
#
_entry.id   AF-A0A1B9DHN0-F1
#
_cell.length_a   1.000
_cell.length_b   1.000
_cell.length_c   1.000
_cell.angle_alpha   90.00
_cell.angle_beta   90.00
_cell.angle_gamma   90.00
#
_symmetry.space_group_name_H-M   'P 1'
#
loop_
_entity.id
_entity.type
_entity.pdbx_description
1 polymer ?
#
loop_
_entity_poly.entity_id
_entity_poly.type
_entity_poly.pdbx_seq_one_letter_code
_entity_poly.pdbx_strand_id
1 'polypeptide(L)'
;MGKETLNSGTVIQVTLNHNLGYTFVKVINMCDFSEYDLSTTFHLIIYSYNYIVQKEEDYREEDFLKAEPLAGPLFVDDILWAIRNKKYKIKGEISLREYEKKLPSFRGFSAMVFKDHYYEDEATHWDYFENGTPFKWIVATYDQVKHLEDNTALDYEAIEMRLSMEFLYRSGKNIKDYYKLEDWEELSLYNNMIYKTPFNEVPDELKGLVKKI
;
A
#
# COMPACT_ATOMS: atom_id res chain seq x y z
N MET A 1 -16.84 8.14 23.61
CA MET A 1 -16.21 8.88 22.49
C MET A 1 -16.42 8.06 21.24
N GLY A 2 -17.09 8.61 20.22
CA GLY A 2 -17.36 7.87 18.98
C GLY A 2 -16.04 7.47 18.32
N LYS A 3 -15.96 6.24 17.77
CA LYS A 3 -14.91 5.87 16.82
C LYS A 3 -15.00 6.87 15.66
N GLU A 4 -14.04 7.77 15.51
CA GLU A 4 -13.87 8.46 14.23
C GLU A 4 -13.58 7.37 13.19
N THR A 5 -14.52 7.15 12.29
CA THR A 5 -14.38 6.28 11.14
C THR A 5 -13.98 7.14 9.95
N LEU A 6 -12.92 6.76 9.25
CA LEU A 6 -12.60 7.38 7.95
C LEU A 6 -13.54 6.80 6.91
N ASN A 7 -14.19 7.67 6.15
CA ASN A 7 -15.00 7.25 5.02
C ASN A 7 -14.09 6.79 3.88
N SER A 8 -14.51 5.75 3.17
CA SER A 8 -13.90 5.39 1.89
C SER A 8 -13.95 6.57 0.92
N GLY A 9 -12.81 6.91 0.32
CA GLY A 9 -12.63 8.09 -0.54
C GLY A 9 -12.00 9.30 0.18
N THR A 10 -11.79 9.24 1.50
CA THR A 10 -11.05 10.28 2.22
C THR A 10 -9.65 10.43 1.63
N VAL A 11 -9.28 11.64 1.24
CA VAL A 11 -7.95 11.94 0.70
C VAL A 11 -7.06 12.48 1.80
N ILE A 12 -5.91 11.83 1.96
CA ILE A 12 -4.91 12.18 2.96
C ILE A 12 -3.62 12.60 2.27
N GLN A 13 -3.03 13.69 2.76
CA GLN A 13 -1.67 14.09 2.44
C GLN A 13 -0.68 13.30 3.29
N VAL A 14 0.27 12.65 2.64
CA VAL A 14 1.34 11.84 3.25
C VAL A 14 2.68 12.48 2.90
N THR A 15 3.56 12.62 3.90
CA THR A 15 4.90 13.16 3.69
C THR A 15 5.78 12.10 3.02
N LEU A 16 6.68 12.54 2.14
CA LEU A 16 7.74 11.68 1.63
C LEU A 16 9.06 12.05 2.32
N ASN A 17 9.80 11.02 2.73
CA ASN A 17 11.10 11.15 3.39
C ASN A 17 12.11 11.90 2.50
N HIS A 18 13.25 12.27 3.10
CA HIS A 18 14.37 12.91 2.38
C HIS A 18 13.98 14.20 1.62
N ASN A 19 12.98 14.94 2.13
CA ASN A 19 12.45 16.16 1.52
C ASN A 19 11.95 15.95 0.08
N LEU A 20 11.36 14.79 -0.22
CA LEU A 20 10.82 14.51 -1.54
C LEU A 20 9.47 15.20 -1.78
N GLY A 21 8.87 15.78 -0.73
CA GLY A 21 7.63 16.54 -0.78
C GLY A 21 6.47 15.76 -0.14
N TYR A 22 5.31 15.82 -0.77
CA TYR A 22 4.10 15.14 -0.33
C TYR A 22 3.48 14.34 -1.47
N THR A 23 2.94 13.18 -1.14
CA THR A 23 2.00 12.44 -1.98
C THR A 23 0.61 12.47 -1.36
N PHE A 24 -0.37 11.97 -2.10
CA PHE A 24 -1.76 11.89 -1.67
C PHE A 24 -2.28 10.48 -1.84
N VAL A 25 -3.04 10.05 -0.87
CA VAL A 25 -3.61 8.70 -0.82
C VAL A 25 -5.11 8.78 -0.62
N LYS A 26 -5.86 7.84 -1.22
CA LYS A 26 -7.27 7.62 -0.86
C LYS A 26 -7.36 6.48 0.14
N VAL A 27 -8.09 6.72 1.23
CA VAL A 27 -8.43 5.70 2.22
C VAL A 27 -9.61 4.89 1.72
N ILE A 28 -9.54 3.57 1.90
CA ILE A 28 -10.66 2.65 1.70
C ILE A 28 -10.88 1.91 3.01
N ASN A 29 -12.12 1.95 3.49
CA ASN A 29 -12.61 1.06 4.53
C ASN A 29 -13.17 -0.19 3.85
N MET A 30 -12.46 -1.30 3.96
CA MET A 30 -12.85 -2.57 3.35
C MET A 30 -14.20 -3.10 3.86
N CYS A 31 -14.64 -2.69 5.05
CA CYS A 31 -15.99 -3.04 5.54
C CYS A 31 -17.10 -2.53 4.62
N ASP A 32 -16.87 -1.46 3.86
CA ASP A 32 -17.88 -0.88 2.95
C ASP A 32 -18.16 -1.78 1.74
N PHE A 33 -17.27 -2.74 1.44
CA PHE A 33 -17.33 -3.59 0.26
C PHE A 33 -17.29 -5.10 0.58
N SER A 34 -17.14 -5.45 1.86
CA SER A 34 -17.01 -6.82 2.31
C SER A 34 -18.36 -7.45 2.64
N GLU A 35 -18.55 -8.71 2.24
CA GLU A 35 -19.65 -9.55 2.73
C GLU A 35 -19.40 -10.05 4.16
N TYR A 36 -18.15 -10.01 4.62
CA TYR A 36 -17.73 -10.38 5.97
C TYR A 36 -17.54 -9.13 6.86
N ASP A 37 -17.85 -9.25 8.15
CA ASP A 37 -17.55 -8.20 9.12
C ASP A 37 -16.04 -8.16 9.42
N LEU A 38 -15.36 -7.14 8.89
CA LEU A 38 -13.93 -6.88 9.12
C LEU A 38 -13.68 -5.84 10.22
N SER A 39 -14.72 -5.39 10.94
CA SER A 39 -14.61 -4.28 11.91
C SER A 39 -13.74 -4.60 13.14
N THR A 40 -13.40 -5.87 13.32
CA THR A 40 -12.53 -6.40 14.38
C THR A 40 -11.12 -6.73 13.89
N THR A 41 -10.83 -6.56 12.59
CA THR A 41 -9.51 -6.74 11.98
C THR A 41 -8.96 -5.41 11.45
N PHE A 42 -7.73 -5.42 10.93
CA PHE A 42 -7.26 -4.34 10.07
C PHE A 42 -8.12 -4.30 8.81
N HIS A 43 -8.83 -3.19 8.61
CA HIS A 43 -9.81 -3.01 7.53
C HIS A 43 -9.60 -1.72 6.75
N LEU A 44 -8.55 -0.96 7.06
CA LEU A 44 -8.18 0.23 6.32
C LEU A 44 -7.04 -0.11 5.38
N ILE A 45 -7.20 0.33 4.13
CA ILE A 45 -6.14 0.32 3.12
C ILE A 45 -6.03 1.71 2.51
N ILE A 46 -4.90 1.98 1.87
CA ILE A 46 -4.68 3.21 1.12
C ILE A 46 -4.26 2.91 -0.32
N TYR A 47 -4.81 3.66 -1.26
CA TYR A 47 -4.29 3.75 -2.63
C TYR A 47 -3.48 5.03 -2.77
N SER A 48 -2.18 4.89 -3.05
CA SER A 48 -1.29 6.02 -3.26
C SER A 48 -1.24 6.44 -4.73
N TYR A 49 -1.00 7.72 -4.98
CA TYR A 49 -1.04 8.30 -6.32
C TYR A 49 0.29 8.97 -6.67
N ASN A 50 0.68 8.84 -7.94
CA ASN A 50 1.88 9.47 -8.48
C ASN A 50 1.62 10.96 -8.77
N TYR A 51 1.21 11.68 -7.73
CA TYR A 51 0.99 13.12 -7.72
C TYR A 51 1.78 13.70 -6.56
N ILE A 52 2.97 14.22 -6.87
CA ILE A 52 3.92 14.72 -5.88
C ILE A 52 3.95 16.24 -5.93
N VAL A 53 3.76 16.87 -4.77
CA VAL A 53 3.91 18.32 -4.61
C VAL A 53 5.02 18.62 -3.63
N GLN A 54 5.79 19.68 -3.90
CA GLN A 54 6.88 20.09 -3.00
C GLN A 54 6.35 20.84 -1.77
N LYS A 55 5.23 21.54 -1.93
CA LYS A 55 4.58 22.29 -0.86
C LYS A 55 3.09 21.95 -0.79
N GLU A 56 2.54 22.04 0.41
CA GLU A 56 1.15 21.68 0.68
C GLU A 56 0.13 22.55 -0.08
N GLU A 57 0.45 23.82 -0.27
CA GLU A 57 -0.37 24.79 -1.00
C GLU A 57 -0.44 24.50 -2.51
N ASP A 58 0.45 23.66 -3.04
CA ASP A 58 0.49 23.31 -4.46
C ASP A 58 -0.52 22.20 -4.82
N TYR A 59 -1.22 21.62 -3.85
CA TYR A 59 -2.26 20.61 -4.08
C TYR A 59 -3.40 21.14 -4.94
N ARG A 60 -3.70 20.41 -6.01
CA ARG A 60 -4.85 20.64 -6.92
C ARG A 60 -5.60 19.34 -7.13
N GLU A 61 -6.88 19.34 -6.74
CA GLU A 61 -7.75 18.17 -6.87
C GLU A 61 -7.86 17.68 -8.34
N GLU A 62 -7.94 18.60 -9.29
CA GLU A 62 -8.02 18.26 -10.72
C GLU A 62 -6.82 17.47 -11.25
N ASP A 63 -5.62 17.74 -10.70
CA ASP A 63 -4.40 17.04 -11.09
C ASP A 63 -4.30 15.69 -10.38
N PHE A 64 -4.70 15.64 -9.11
CA PHE A 64 -4.81 14.39 -8.36
C PHE A 64 -5.79 13.40 -9.02
N LEU A 65 -6.94 13.88 -9.51
CA LEU A 65 -7.93 13.03 -10.19
C LEU A 65 -7.39 12.36 -11.45
N LYS A 66 -6.44 13.00 -12.14
CA LYS A 66 -5.77 12.49 -13.35
C LYS A 66 -4.56 11.61 -13.04
N ALA A 67 -4.11 11.58 -11.80
CA ALA A 67 -2.90 10.87 -11.43
C ALA A 67 -3.08 9.35 -11.53
N GLU A 68 -2.06 8.66 -12.02
CA GLU A 68 -2.00 7.21 -11.94
C GLU A 68 -1.57 6.78 -10.53
N PRO A 69 -1.93 5.58 -10.07
CA PRO A 69 -1.46 5.08 -8.79
C PRO A 69 0.08 4.99 -8.74
N LEU A 70 0.62 5.28 -7.55
CA LEU A 70 2.05 5.18 -7.27
C LEU A 70 2.43 3.73 -6.99
N ALA A 71 1.69 3.09 -6.09
CA ALA A 71 1.78 1.68 -5.72
C ALA A 71 0.36 1.06 -5.72
N GLY A 72 0.29 -0.24 -5.42
CA GLY A 72 -0.98 -0.92 -5.14
C GLY A 72 -1.55 -0.55 -3.77
N PRO A 73 -2.63 -1.23 -3.35
CA PRO A 73 -3.27 -0.97 -2.06
C PRO A 73 -2.36 -1.41 -0.90
N LEU A 74 -2.12 -0.53 0.06
CA LEU A 74 -1.33 -0.84 1.26
C LEU A 74 -2.24 -0.96 2.48
N PHE A 75 -2.06 -1.98 3.31
CA PHE A 75 -2.69 -2.05 4.62
C PHE A 75 -2.11 -1.02 5.57
N VAL A 76 -2.98 -0.44 6.43
CA VAL A 76 -2.56 0.57 7.41
C VAL A 76 -3.05 0.23 8.82
N ASP A 77 -2.16 0.35 9.81
CA ASP A 77 -2.48 0.13 11.22
C ASP A 77 -2.96 1.44 11.88
N ASP A 78 -2.16 2.50 11.78
CA ASP A 78 -2.23 3.64 12.69
C ASP A 78 -2.62 4.98 12.00
N ILE A 79 -3.21 4.92 10.81
CA ILE A 79 -3.55 6.12 10.02
C ILE A 79 -4.43 7.11 10.80
N LEU A 80 -5.37 6.63 11.63
CA LEU A 80 -6.19 7.46 12.50
C LEU A 80 -5.36 8.17 13.58
N TRP A 81 -4.36 7.47 14.12
CA TRP A 81 -3.43 8.06 15.09
C TRP A 81 -2.57 9.14 14.43
N ALA A 82 -2.06 8.89 13.21
CA ALA A 82 -1.28 9.87 12.45
C ALA A 82 -2.08 11.15 12.16
N ILE A 83 -3.36 11.04 11.81
CA ILE A 83 -4.26 12.19 11.62
C ILE A 83 -4.48 12.94 12.94
N ARG A 84 -4.82 12.25 14.03
CA ARG A 84 -5.07 12.87 15.34
C ARG A 84 -3.86 13.63 15.88
N ASN A 85 -2.66 13.13 15.60
CA ASN A 85 -1.40 13.75 15.96
C ASN A 85 -0.89 14.75 14.91
N LYS A 86 -1.71 15.10 13.92
CA LYS A 86 -1.41 16.10 12.87
C LYS A 86 -0.17 15.77 12.04
N LYS A 87 0.23 14.50 11.99
CA LYS A 87 1.25 13.99 11.05
C LYS A 87 0.68 13.99 9.64
N TYR A 88 -0.55 13.52 9.49
CA TYR A 88 -1.29 13.52 8.24
C TYR A 88 -2.43 14.54 8.25
N LYS A 89 -2.76 15.05 7.06
CA LYS A 89 -3.82 16.05 6.85
C LYS A 89 -4.86 15.53 5.87
N ILE A 90 -6.14 15.67 6.22
CA ILE A 90 -7.25 15.39 5.32
C ILE A 90 -7.40 16.55 4.34
N LYS A 91 -7.44 16.25 3.03
CA LYS A 91 -7.61 17.25 1.96
C LYS A 91 -9.04 17.31 1.44
N GLY A 92 -9.84 16.28 1.69
CA GLY A 92 -11.23 16.20 1.26
C GLY A 92 -11.68 14.74 1.11
N GLU A 93 -12.79 14.56 0.41
CA GLU A 93 -13.33 13.25 0.04
C GLU A 93 -13.53 13.23 -1.47
N ILE A 94 -13.04 12.20 -2.15
CA ILE A 94 -13.10 12.05 -3.59
C ILE A 94 -13.70 10.69 -3.94
N SER A 95 -14.55 10.67 -4.97
CA SER A 95 -15.17 9.44 -5.45
C SER A 95 -14.14 8.38 -5.83
N LEU A 96 -14.49 7.13 -5.52
CA LEU A 96 -13.67 5.97 -5.82
C LEU A 96 -13.76 5.58 -7.29
N ARG A 97 -12.62 5.18 -7.85
CA ARG A 97 -12.51 4.49 -9.14
C ARG A 97 -13.01 3.05 -8.99
N GLU A 98 -13.38 2.43 -10.10
CA GLU A 98 -13.99 1.09 -10.08
C GLU A 98 -13.08 0.01 -9.47
N TYR A 99 -11.77 0.07 -9.68
CA TYR A 99 -10.84 -0.87 -9.04
C TYR A 99 -10.68 -0.62 -7.52
N GLU A 100 -10.90 0.61 -7.04
CA GLU A 100 -10.81 0.96 -5.61
C GLU A 100 -12.00 0.44 -4.81
N LYS A 101 -13.13 0.16 -5.48
CA LYS A 101 -14.35 -0.40 -4.89
C LYS A 101 -14.29 -1.93 -4.75
N LYS A 102 -13.22 -2.57 -5.24
CA LYS A 102 -13.01 -4.01 -5.12
C LYS A 102 -12.12 -4.27 -3.93
N LEU A 103 -12.45 -5.30 -3.14
CA LEU A 103 -11.55 -5.78 -2.10
C LEU A 103 -10.30 -6.38 -2.76
N PRO A 104 -9.11 -5.87 -2.46
CA PRO A 104 -7.90 -6.40 -3.04
C PRO A 104 -7.50 -7.71 -2.36
N SER A 105 -6.88 -8.58 -3.14
CA SER A 105 -6.09 -9.70 -2.64
C SER A 105 -4.66 -9.22 -2.38
N PHE A 106 -4.02 -9.86 -1.41
CA PHE A 106 -2.64 -9.58 -1.04
C PHE A 106 -1.81 -10.85 -1.19
N ARG A 107 -0.51 -10.71 -1.42
CA ARG A 107 0.40 -11.85 -1.38
C ARG A 107 0.95 -12.05 0.03
N GLY A 108 1.46 -13.24 0.27
CA GLY A 108 2.38 -13.53 1.35
C GLY A 108 3.40 -14.57 0.87
N PHE A 109 4.45 -14.75 1.65
CA PHE A 109 5.49 -15.71 1.32
C PHE A 109 6.03 -16.39 2.58
N SER A 110 6.64 -17.55 2.39
CA SER A 110 7.37 -18.24 3.44
C SER A 110 8.55 -19.06 2.89
N ALA A 111 9.49 -19.38 3.77
CA ALA A 111 10.57 -20.31 3.50
C ALA A 111 10.26 -21.68 4.16
N MET A 112 10.43 -22.79 3.43
CA MET A 112 10.10 -24.16 3.87
C MET A 112 11.01 -24.70 5.00
N VAL A 113 12.03 -23.95 5.43
CA VAL A 113 13.05 -24.43 6.35
C VAL A 113 13.14 -23.50 7.56
N PHE A 114 12.83 -24.04 8.75
CA PHE A 114 12.82 -23.43 10.10
C PHE A 114 13.95 -22.41 10.40
N LYS A 115 13.83 -21.21 9.86
CA LYS A 115 14.64 -20.04 10.17
C LYS A 115 13.71 -18.84 10.08
N ASP A 116 13.87 -17.91 11.01
CA ASP A 116 13.18 -16.63 10.98
C ASP A 116 13.62 -15.91 9.71
N HIS A 117 12.79 -15.99 8.67
CA HIS A 117 13.07 -15.47 7.35
C HIS A 117 12.17 -14.27 7.09
N TYR A 118 12.80 -13.20 6.66
CA TYR A 118 12.25 -11.85 6.75
C TYR A 118 11.97 -11.22 5.38
N TYR A 119 12.41 -11.83 4.27
CA TYR A 119 12.51 -11.17 2.96
C TYR A 119 12.01 -12.03 1.78
N GLU A 120 11.44 -11.37 0.77
CA GLU A 120 10.83 -12.02 -0.41
C GLU A 120 11.82 -12.76 -1.31
N ASP A 121 13.10 -12.39 -1.31
CA ASP A 121 14.15 -13.05 -2.10
C ASP A 121 14.53 -14.44 -1.57
N GLU A 122 14.14 -14.74 -0.33
CA GLU A 122 14.31 -16.04 0.33
C GLU A 122 13.05 -16.93 0.21
N ALA A 123 11.99 -16.44 -0.46
CA ALA A 123 10.72 -17.14 -0.56
C ALA A 123 10.85 -18.48 -1.31
N THR A 124 10.43 -19.56 -0.67
CA THR A 124 10.28 -20.89 -1.30
C THR A 124 8.82 -21.28 -1.53
N HIS A 125 7.92 -20.49 -0.97
CA HIS A 125 6.49 -20.71 -0.99
C HIS A 125 5.78 -19.35 -1.07
N TRP A 126 4.68 -19.32 -1.79
CA TRP A 126 3.88 -18.14 -2.02
C TRP A 126 2.42 -18.46 -1.76
N ASP A 127 1.75 -17.51 -1.14
CA ASP A 127 0.33 -17.57 -0.82
C ASP A 127 -0.35 -16.28 -1.25
N TYR A 128 -1.67 -16.31 -1.36
CA TYR A 128 -2.45 -15.08 -1.41
C TYR A 128 -3.59 -15.11 -0.39
N PHE A 129 -3.91 -13.92 0.10
CA PHE A 129 -5.02 -13.61 0.99
C PHE A 129 -6.12 -12.98 0.15
N GLU A 130 -7.16 -13.76 -0.11
CA GLU A 130 -8.27 -13.33 -0.98
C GLU A 130 -9.05 -12.19 -0.30
N ASN A 131 -9.38 -11.13 -1.04
CA ASN A 131 -10.26 -10.04 -0.58
C ASN A 131 -9.88 -9.44 0.79
N GLY A 132 -8.59 -9.33 1.09
CA GLY A 132 -8.08 -8.71 2.31
C GLY A 132 -8.41 -9.48 3.59
N THR A 133 -8.87 -10.74 3.51
CA THR A 133 -9.12 -11.53 4.72
C THR A 133 -7.82 -12.12 5.28
N PRO A 134 -7.45 -11.84 6.54
CA PRO A 134 -6.23 -12.37 7.14
C PRO A 134 -6.32 -13.88 7.45
N PHE A 135 -7.53 -14.46 7.41
CA PHE A 135 -7.77 -15.82 7.87
C PHE A 135 -7.80 -16.87 6.76
N LYS A 136 -7.90 -16.44 5.50
CA LYS A 136 -8.00 -17.34 4.35
C LYS A 136 -6.82 -17.10 3.42
N TRP A 137 -5.79 -17.92 3.58
CA TRP A 137 -4.67 -17.98 2.64
C TRP A 137 -4.82 -19.19 1.72
N ILE A 138 -4.36 -19.03 0.48
CA ILE A 138 -4.42 -20.04 -0.57
C ILE A 138 -3.04 -20.11 -1.23
N VAL A 139 -2.52 -21.33 -1.35
CA VAL A 139 -1.24 -21.60 -2.01
C VAL A 139 -1.24 -21.10 -3.45
N ALA A 140 -0.15 -20.44 -3.84
CA ALA A 140 0.07 -19.92 -5.17
C ALA A 140 1.54 -20.03 -5.61
N THR A 141 1.78 -19.62 -6.85
CA THR A 141 3.12 -19.43 -7.40
C THR A 141 3.45 -17.94 -7.45
N TYR A 142 4.74 -17.59 -7.47
CA TYR A 142 5.18 -16.20 -7.60
C TYR A 142 4.55 -15.51 -8.81
N ASP A 143 4.48 -16.16 -9.97
CA ASP A 143 3.88 -15.57 -11.17
C ASP A 143 2.38 -15.26 -11.03
N GLN A 144 1.68 -15.90 -10.09
CA GLN A 144 0.27 -15.64 -9.83
C GLN A 144 0.04 -14.44 -8.90
N VAL A 145 1.05 -14.07 -8.10
CA VAL A 145 0.91 -13.09 -7.02
C VAL A 145 1.92 -11.94 -7.06
N LYS A 146 2.91 -11.97 -7.96
CA LYS A 146 3.97 -10.96 -8.05
C LYS A 146 3.47 -9.55 -8.37
N HIS A 147 2.20 -9.35 -8.71
CA HIS A 147 1.62 -8.02 -8.91
C HIS A 147 0.81 -7.51 -7.71
N LEU A 148 0.61 -8.35 -6.69
CA LEU A 148 -0.10 -8.01 -5.47
C LEU A 148 0.86 -7.39 -4.43
N GLU A 149 0.32 -6.52 -3.58
CA GLU A 149 1.05 -6.01 -2.41
C GLU A 149 1.06 -7.07 -1.30
N ASP A 150 1.99 -6.94 -0.35
CA ASP A 150 2.07 -7.85 0.79
C ASP A 150 0.94 -7.61 1.80
N ASN A 151 0.58 -8.65 2.56
CA ASN A 151 -0.49 -8.63 3.56
C ASN A 151 -0.07 -8.03 4.91
N THR A 152 1.01 -7.25 4.94
CA THR A 152 1.51 -6.61 6.15
C THR A 152 0.90 -5.22 6.34
N ALA A 153 0.36 -4.96 7.52
CA ALA A 153 -0.10 -3.63 7.90
C ALA A 153 1.08 -2.72 8.21
N LEU A 154 1.09 -1.54 7.58
CA LEU A 154 2.14 -0.54 7.75
C LEU A 154 1.70 0.53 8.74
N ASP A 155 2.60 0.94 9.61
CA ASP A 155 2.45 2.16 10.40
C ASP A 155 2.79 3.40 9.55
N TYR A 156 2.61 4.58 10.12
CA TYR A 156 2.82 5.82 9.37
C TYR A 156 4.26 5.99 8.88
N GLU A 157 5.28 5.58 9.63
CA GLU A 157 6.70 5.72 9.24
C GLU A 157 7.02 4.76 8.08
N ALA A 158 6.55 3.52 8.17
CA ALA A 158 6.66 2.53 7.12
C ALA A 158 5.91 2.95 5.84
N ILE A 159 4.74 3.60 5.95
CA ILE A 159 4.02 4.17 4.80
C ILE A 159 4.85 5.27 4.13
N GLU A 160 5.35 6.25 4.89
CA GLU A 160 6.17 7.34 4.33
C GLU A 160 7.42 6.77 3.65
N MET A 161 8.08 5.79 4.26
CA MET A 161 9.24 5.08 3.71
C MET A 161 8.90 4.32 2.41
N ARG A 162 7.88 3.46 2.45
CA ARG A 162 7.46 2.64 1.31
C ARG A 162 7.09 3.46 0.08
N LEU A 163 6.37 4.58 0.28
CA LEU A 163 5.98 5.48 -0.82
C LEU A 163 7.16 6.31 -1.33
N SER A 164 8.09 6.70 -0.45
CA SER A 164 9.32 7.39 -0.83
C SER A 164 10.22 6.51 -1.67
N MET A 165 10.41 5.24 -1.27
CA MET A 165 11.16 4.25 -2.06
C MET A 165 10.52 4.04 -3.44
N GLU A 166 9.19 3.91 -3.52
CA GLU A 166 8.48 3.77 -4.80
C GLU A 166 8.72 4.98 -5.72
N PHE A 167 8.58 6.19 -5.17
CA PHE A 167 8.80 7.42 -5.93
C PHE A 167 10.24 7.52 -6.45
N LEU A 168 11.24 7.23 -5.60
CA LEU A 168 12.65 7.24 -5.98
C LEU A 168 12.94 6.19 -7.08
N TYR A 169 12.44 4.97 -6.91
CA TYR A 169 12.61 3.88 -7.86
C TYR A 169 12.02 4.25 -9.23
N ARG A 170 10.78 4.73 -9.25
CA ARG A 170 10.10 5.16 -10.49
C ARG A 170 10.73 6.40 -11.12
N SER A 171 11.44 7.21 -10.34
CA SER A 171 12.22 8.34 -10.84
C SER A 171 13.61 7.95 -11.36
N GLY A 172 13.95 6.65 -11.39
CA GLY A 172 15.25 6.16 -11.83
C GLY A 172 16.40 6.46 -10.86
N LYS A 173 16.08 6.79 -9.61
CA LYS A 173 17.08 7.08 -8.58
C LYS A 173 17.48 5.79 -7.86
N ASN A 174 18.73 5.73 -7.42
CA ASN A 174 19.20 4.63 -6.62
C ASN A 174 18.73 4.78 -5.17
N ILE A 175 17.97 3.80 -4.68
CA ILE A 175 17.45 3.80 -3.30
C ILE A 175 18.56 3.86 -2.27
N LYS A 176 19.72 3.24 -2.56
CA LYS A 176 20.88 3.20 -1.64
C LYS A 176 21.53 4.56 -1.40
N ASP A 177 21.20 5.57 -2.20
CA ASP A 177 21.65 6.95 -1.97
C ASP A 177 20.83 7.64 -0.86
N TYR A 178 19.71 7.05 -0.45
CA TYR A 178 18.74 7.60 0.50
C TYR A 178 18.54 6.71 1.74
N TYR A 179 18.47 5.40 1.54
CA TYR A 179 18.27 4.38 2.56
C TYR A 179 19.48 3.45 2.61
N LYS A 180 19.91 3.04 3.80
CA LYS A 180 21.10 2.18 3.92
C LYS A 180 20.78 0.72 3.58
N LEU A 181 19.53 0.31 3.80
CA LEU A 181 19.05 -1.05 3.64
C LEU A 181 19.85 -2.02 4.55
N GLU A 182 20.07 -1.60 5.80
CA GLU A 182 20.82 -2.36 6.81
C GLU A 182 19.91 -2.93 7.89
N ASP A 183 18.86 -2.19 8.27
CA ASP A 183 17.85 -2.68 9.20
C ASP A 183 16.73 -3.46 8.49
N TRP A 184 16.02 -4.23 9.28
CA TRP A 184 15.00 -5.16 8.80
C TRP A 184 13.83 -4.46 8.09
N GLU A 185 13.40 -3.30 8.60
CA GLU A 185 12.22 -2.62 8.09
C GLU A 185 12.48 -2.04 6.71
N GLU A 186 13.61 -1.32 6.54
CA GLU A 186 14.05 -0.81 5.24
C GLU A 186 14.20 -1.94 4.20
N LEU A 187 14.84 -3.04 4.59
CA LEU A 187 15.05 -4.19 3.70
C LEU A 187 13.75 -4.87 3.29
N SER A 188 12.83 -5.06 4.24
CA SER A 188 11.53 -5.69 3.98
C SER A 188 10.71 -4.87 2.98
N LEU A 189 10.59 -3.56 3.20
CA LEU A 189 9.85 -2.66 2.31
C LEU A 189 10.50 -2.56 0.92
N TYR A 190 11.83 -2.49 0.87
CA TYR A 190 12.57 -2.47 -0.38
C TYR A 190 12.37 -3.76 -1.20
N ASN A 191 12.51 -4.93 -0.56
CA ASN A 191 12.32 -6.21 -1.22
C ASN A 191 10.87 -6.36 -1.71
N ASN A 192 9.88 -6.02 -0.89
CA ASN A 192 8.50 -6.00 -1.31
C ASN A 192 8.27 -5.16 -2.58
N MET A 193 8.89 -3.99 -2.66
CA MET A 193 8.80 -3.12 -3.82
C MET A 193 9.42 -3.73 -5.09
N ILE A 194 10.66 -4.21 -5.03
CA ILE A 194 11.41 -4.64 -6.23
C ILE A 194 10.97 -6.00 -6.78
N TYR A 195 10.41 -6.87 -5.94
CA TYR A 195 9.87 -8.18 -6.32
C TYR A 195 8.40 -8.10 -6.75
N LYS A 196 7.92 -6.90 -7.10
CA LYS A 196 6.55 -6.70 -7.56
C LYS A 196 6.50 -6.10 -8.96
N THR A 197 5.54 -6.54 -9.76
CA THR A 197 5.16 -5.84 -11.00
C THR A 197 4.65 -4.43 -10.64
N PRO A 198 5.17 -3.36 -11.27
CA PRO A 198 4.68 -2.00 -11.03
C PRO A 198 3.16 -1.89 -11.24
N PHE A 199 2.45 -1.24 -10.32
CA PHE A 199 0.99 -1.27 -10.31
C PHE A 199 0.35 -0.65 -11.57
N ASN A 200 1.02 0.31 -12.20
CA ASN A 200 0.59 0.92 -13.46
C ASN A 200 0.79 0.01 -14.68
N GLU A 201 1.57 -1.07 -14.55
CA GLU A 201 1.74 -2.10 -15.58
C GLU A 201 0.79 -3.29 -15.39
N VAL A 202 0.07 -3.33 -14.27
CA VAL A 202 -0.94 -4.35 -13.99
C VAL A 202 -2.22 -4.00 -14.74
N PRO A 203 -2.78 -4.92 -15.56
CA PRO A 203 -4.08 -4.72 -16.20
C PRO A 203 -5.19 -4.43 -15.18
N ASP A 204 -6.13 -3.56 -15.50
CA ASP A 204 -7.19 -3.13 -14.56
C ASP A 204 -8.04 -4.31 -14.04
N GLU A 205 -8.21 -5.36 -14.84
CA GLU A 205 -8.89 -6.59 -14.46
C GLU A 205 -8.09 -7.48 -13.50
N LEU A 206 -6.78 -7.26 -13.36
CA LEU A 206 -5.89 -7.98 -12.43
C LEU A 206 -5.48 -7.15 -11.21
N LYS A 207 -5.73 -5.84 -11.20
CA LYS A 207 -5.41 -4.95 -10.06
C LYS A 207 -6.11 -5.45 -8.79
N GLY A 208 -5.30 -5.89 -7.83
CA GLY A 208 -5.79 -6.45 -6.57
C GLY A 208 -6.45 -7.83 -6.70
N LEU A 209 -6.26 -8.58 -7.79
CA LEU A 209 -6.85 -9.91 -7.97
C LEU A 209 -5.77 -10.92 -8.31
N VAL A 210 -5.82 -12.12 -7.72
CA VAL A 210 -4.88 -13.20 -8.08
C VAL A 210 -4.99 -13.56 -9.56
N LYS A 211 -3.86 -13.78 -10.23
CA LYS A 211 -3.85 -14.27 -11.60
C LYS A 211 -4.22 -15.75 -11.62
N LYS A 212 -5.40 -16.07 -12.16
CA LYS A 212 -5.85 -17.45 -12.35
C LYS A 212 -5.17 -18.06 -13.58
N ILE A 213 -4.86 -19.36 -13.51
CA ILE A 213 -4.33 -20.17 -14.61
C ILE A 213 -5.49 -20.67 -15.46
#